data_AF-J9EDY1-F1
#
_entry.id   AF-J9EDY1-F1
#
_cell.length_a   1.000
_cell.length_b   1.000
_cell.length_c   1.000
_cell.angle_alpha   90.00
_cell.angle_beta   90.00
_cell.angle_gamma   90.00
#
_symmetry.space_group_name_H-M   'P 1'
#
loop_
_entity.id
_entity.type
_entity.pdbx_description
1 polymer ?
#
loop_
_entity_poly.entity_id
_entity_poly.type
_entity_poly.pdbx_seq_one_letter_code
_entity_poly.pdbx_strand_id
1 'polypeptide(L)'
;MAFLKRWCFTFIDYWKMVGNDYLVVIGDLLKDAKRRPVIMAMKLLPLGSAFYAYKTNPSERDMLNSLVEKRRQMVLVPNLIHSKTADDEIASRTLYVDQNRLKLINCILFSILIKLPENDD
;
A
#
# COMPACT_ATOMS: atom_id res chain seq x y z
N MET A 1 -7.61 -37.04 33.10
CA MET A 1 -8.01 -35.62 33.24
C MET A 1 -6.95 -34.70 33.84
N ALA A 2 -6.02 -35.17 34.70
CA ALA A 2 -4.99 -34.32 35.32
C ALA A 2 -3.94 -33.75 34.34
N PHE A 3 -3.57 -34.52 33.31
CA PHE A 3 -2.55 -34.13 32.32
C PHE A 3 -3.00 -32.92 31.47
N LEU A 4 -4.28 -32.90 31.09
CA LEU A 4 -4.88 -31.84 30.27
C LEU A 4 -5.04 -30.52 31.04
N LYS A 5 -5.39 -30.59 32.33
CA LYS A 5 -5.41 -29.42 33.22
C LYS A 5 -4.02 -28.82 33.38
N ARG A 6 -2.99 -29.66 33.62
CA ARG A 6 -1.60 -29.20 33.77
C ARG A 6 -1.08 -28.52 32.50
N TRP A 7 -1.36 -29.08 31.33
CA TRP A 7 -1.02 -28.48 30.03
C TRP A 7 -1.70 -27.13 29.80
N CYS A 8 -2.99 -27.02 30.13
CA CYS A 8 -3.75 -25.77 29.97
C CYS A 8 -3.21 -24.67 30.87
N PHE A 9 -2.87 -24.99 32.13
CA PHE A 9 -2.24 -24.01 33.04
C PHE A 9 -0.86 -23.57 32.56
N THR A 10 0.01 -24.49 32.13
CA THR A 10 1.33 -24.12 31.57
C THR A 10 1.21 -23.29 30.29
N PHE A 11 0.22 -23.54 29.44
CA PHE A 11 -0.02 -22.74 28.24
C PHE A 11 -0.46 -21.31 28.61
N ILE A 12 -1.38 -21.18 29.57
CA ILE A 12 -1.82 -19.88 30.07
C ILE A 12 -0.65 -19.11 30.70
N ASP A 13 0.18 -19.77 31.52
CA ASP A 13 1.31 -19.12 32.17
C ASP A 13 2.40 -18.73 31.16
N TYR A 14 2.61 -19.53 30.12
CA TYR A 14 3.49 -19.17 29.00
C TYR A 14 2.99 -17.91 28.27
N TRP A 15 1.71 -17.85 27.90
CA TRP A 15 1.15 -16.66 27.25
C TRP A 15 1.14 -15.43 28.14
N LYS A 16 0.95 -15.59 29.46
CA LYS A 16 1.12 -14.49 30.43
C LYS A 16 2.57 -14.00 30.47
N MET A 17 3.54 -14.91 30.48
CA MET A 17 4.96 -14.55 30.47
C MET A 17 5.32 -13.81 29.18
N VAL A 18 4.93 -14.35 28.02
CA VAL A 18 5.14 -13.71 26.71
C VAL A 18 4.47 -12.33 26.66
N GLY A 19 3.23 -12.21 27.12
CA GLY A 19 2.54 -10.93 27.18
C GLY A 19 3.24 -9.92 28.08
N ASN A 20 3.73 -10.36 29.24
CA ASN A 20 4.47 -9.52 30.17
C ASN A 20 5.80 -9.03 29.55
N ASP A 21 6.52 -9.88 28.83
CA ASP A 21 7.76 -9.51 28.15
C ASP A 21 7.51 -8.42 27.09
N TYR A 22 6.46 -8.56 26.27
CA TYR A 22 6.11 -7.52 25.31
C TYR A 22 5.69 -6.20 25.99
N LEU A 23 5.00 -6.24 27.13
CA LEU A 23 4.63 -5.04 27.88
C LEU A 23 5.87 -4.33 28.44
N VAL A 24 6.86 -5.07 28.93
CA VAL A 24 8.14 -4.51 29.38
C VAL A 24 8.85 -3.82 28.22
N VAL A 25 8.92 -4.47 27.05
CA VAL A 25 9.51 -3.89 25.84
C VAL A 25 8.79 -2.60 25.44
N ILE A 26 7.45 -2.58 25.45
CA ILE A 26 6.67 -1.36 25.17
C ILE A 26 6.98 -0.26 26.17
N GLY A 27 7.05 -0.59 27.46
CA GLY A 27 7.39 0.35 28.53
C GLY A 27 8.76 0.99 28.34
N ASP A 28 9.77 0.20 27.96
CA ASP A 28 11.11 0.70 27.71
C ASP A 28 11.20 1.50 26.41
N LEU A 29 10.47 1.08 25.37
CA LEU A 29 10.36 1.81 24.11
C LEU A 29 9.72 3.20 24.33
N LEU A 30 8.74 3.32 25.23
CA LEU A 30 8.15 4.62 25.62
C LEU A 30 9.14 5.51 26.39
N LYS A 31 9.95 4.93 27.29
CA LYS A 31 10.99 5.68 28.00
C LYS A 31 12.06 6.18 27.02
N ASP A 32 12.49 5.32 26.10
CA ASP A 32 13.48 5.65 25.07
C ASP A 32 12.96 6.68 24.07
N ALA A 33 11.67 6.62 23.70
CA ALA A 33 11.02 7.63 22.87
C ALA A 33 11.07 9.02 23.52
N LYS A 34 10.88 9.11 24.85
CA LYS A 34 11.01 10.37 25.60
C LYS A 34 12.47 10.83 25.69
N ARG A 35 13.41 9.89 25.84
CA ARG A 35 14.84 10.21 26.01
C ARG A 35 15.51 10.65 24.71
N ARG A 36 15.16 10.05 23.58
CA ARG A 36 15.78 10.29 22.26
C ARG A 36 14.72 10.30 21.14
N PRO A 37 13.84 11.32 21.09
CA PRO A 37 12.70 11.35 20.17
C PRO A 37 13.12 11.33 18.69
N VAL A 38 14.22 12.00 18.34
CA VAL A 38 14.71 12.04 16.94
C VAL A 38 15.14 10.66 16.45
N ILE A 39 15.87 9.91 17.27
CA ILE A 39 16.31 8.55 16.90
C ILE A 39 15.11 7.61 16.80
N MET A 40 14.14 7.73 17.72
CA MET A 40 12.92 6.93 17.66
C MET A 40 12.10 7.26 16.41
N ALA A 41 11.96 8.54 16.06
CA ALA A 41 11.28 8.96 14.84
C ALA A 41 11.95 8.37 13.59
N MET A 42 13.28 8.42 13.49
CA MET A 42 14.01 7.78 12.39
C MET A 42 13.78 6.27 12.31
N LYS A 43 13.65 5.59 13.46
CA LYS A 43 13.34 4.14 13.50
C LYS A 43 11.89 3.82 13.12
N LEU A 44 10.93 4.69 13.46
CA LEU A 44 9.52 4.51 13.10
C LEU A 44 9.20 4.95 11.67
N LEU A 45 10.03 5.81 11.08
CA LEU A 45 9.80 6.35 9.75
C LEU A 45 9.60 5.25 8.69
N PRO A 46 10.47 4.22 8.57
CA PRO A 46 10.28 3.13 7.61
C PRO A 46 8.96 2.38 7.79
N LEU A 47 8.56 2.13 9.04
CA LEU A 47 7.31 1.45 9.37
C LEU A 47 6.09 2.30 8.98
N GLY A 48 6.12 3.58 9.33
CA GLY A 48 5.07 4.53 8.95
C GLY A 48 4.97 4.71 7.43
N SER A 49 6.11 4.84 6.74
CA SER A 49 6.13 4.95 5.29
C SER A 49 5.64 3.68 4.60
N ALA A 50 6.02 2.50 5.10
CA ALA A 50 5.56 1.23 4.54
C ALA A 50 4.04 1.05 4.74
N PHE A 51 3.52 1.38 5.93
CA PHE A 51 2.09 1.33 6.19
C PHE A 51 1.30 2.32 5.31
N TYR A 52 1.81 3.54 5.18
CA TYR A 52 1.23 4.54 4.29
C TYR A 52 1.24 4.05 2.84
N ALA A 53 2.40 3.58 2.36
CA ALA A 53 2.54 3.08 1.00
C ALA A 53 1.58 1.90 0.72
N TYR A 54 1.48 0.95 1.65
CA TYR A 54 0.52 -0.15 1.57
C TYR A 54 -0.94 0.32 1.48
N LYS A 55 -1.34 1.29 2.31
CA LYS A 55 -2.72 1.81 2.32
C LYS A 55 -3.05 2.65 1.09
N THR A 56 -2.06 3.36 0.54
CA THR A 56 -2.25 4.31 -0.57
C THR A 56 -1.97 3.70 -1.94
N ASN A 57 -1.56 2.43 -1.99
CA ASN A 57 -1.26 1.72 -3.22
C ASN A 57 -2.55 1.49 -4.04
N PRO A 58 -2.67 2.04 -5.26
CA PRO A 58 -3.88 1.94 -6.05
C PRO A 58 -4.11 0.52 -6.56
N SER A 59 -5.38 0.09 -6.52
CA SER A 59 -5.80 -1.14 -7.19
C SER A 59 -6.01 -0.92 -8.70
N GLU A 60 -6.13 -2.00 -9.46
CA GLU A 60 -6.47 -1.94 -10.89
C GLU A 60 -7.79 -1.20 -11.14
N ARG A 61 -8.80 -1.42 -10.27
CA ARG A 61 -10.07 -0.69 -10.34
C ARG A 61 -9.89 0.81 -10.09
N ASP A 62 -9.07 1.19 -9.11
CA ASP A 62 -8.81 2.60 -8.81
C ASP A 62 -8.10 3.29 -9.98
N MET A 63 -7.16 2.59 -10.62
CA MET A 63 -6.51 3.05 -11.84
C MET A 63 -7.51 3.28 -12.97
N LEU A 64 -8.38 2.30 -13.26
CA LEU A 64 -9.38 2.41 -14.32
C LEU A 64 -10.37 3.54 -14.05
N ASN A 65 -10.86 3.64 -12.81
CA ASN A 65 -11.74 4.73 -12.39
C ASN A 65 -11.06 6.10 -12.54
N SER A 66 -9.78 6.21 -12.20
CA SER A 66 -9.00 7.43 -12.38
C SER A 66 -8.87 7.83 -13.86
N LEU A 67 -8.66 6.86 -14.75
CA LEU A 67 -8.60 7.12 -16.21
C LEU A 67 -9.94 7.62 -16.75
N VAL A 68 -11.05 7.00 -16.33
CA VAL A 68 -12.41 7.42 -16.72
C VAL A 68 -12.71 8.83 -16.21
N GLU A 69 -12.38 9.13 -14.96
CA GLU A 69 -12.61 10.44 -14.35
C GLU A 69 -11.79 11.54 -15.05
N LYS A 70 -10.51 11.27 -15.35
CA LYS A 70 -9.67 12.22 -16.11
C LYS A 70 -10.23 12.49 -17.50
N ARG A 71 -10.70 11.44 -18.21
CA ARG A 71 -11.36 11.62 -19.50
C ARG A 71 -12.61 12.48 -19.37
N ARG A 72 -13.45 12.21 -18.37
CA ARG A 72 -14.65 13.00 -18.11
C ARG A 72 -14.31 14.48 -17.89
N GLN A 73 -13.27 14.76 -17.11
CA GLN A 73 -12.82 16.14 -16.86
C GLN A 73 -12.38 16.84 -18.13
N MET A 74 -11.68 16.16 -19.04
CA MET A 74 -11.29 16.76 -20.32
C MET A 74 -12.50 17.03 -21.22
N VAL A 75 -13.52 16.17 -21.23
CA VAL A 75 -14.75 16.41 -22.00
C VAL A 75 -15.49 17.68 -21.57
N LEU A 76 -15.32 18.11 -20.31
CA LEU A 76 -15.94 19.35 -19.80
C LEU A 76 -15.20 20.62 -20.25
N VAL A 77 -13.94 20.49 -20.68
CA VAL A 77 -13.12 21.62 -21.10
C VAL A 77 -13.24 21.76 -22.63
N PRO A 78 -13.25 22.99 -23.17
CA PRO A 78 -13.18 23.18 -24.61
C PRO A 78 -11.82 22.74 -25.17
N ASN A 79 -11.84 22.03 -26.31
CA ASN A 79 -10.62 21.55 -27.00
C ASN A 79 -9.56 22.64 -27.26
N LEU A 80 -9.96 23.91 -27.34
CA LEU A 80 -9.05 25.06 -27.51
C LEU A 80 -8.09 25.25 -26.34
N ILE A 81 -8.46 24.81 -25.13
CA ILE A 81 -7.71 24.98 -23.88
C ILE A 81 -6.98 23.68 -23.51
N HIS A 82 -7.22 22.59 -24.25
CA HIS A 82 -6.59 21.31 -23.95
C HIS A 82 -5.09 21.35 -24.23
N SER A 83 -4.35 20.67 -23.36
CA SER A 83 -2.97 20.32 -23.69
C SER A 83 -2.98 19.09 -24.60
N LYS A 84 -2.40 19.23 -25.80
CA LYS A 84 -2.25 18.12 -26.75
C LYS A 84 -1.58 16.90 -26.12
N THR A 85 -0.59 17.12 -25.26
CA THR A 85 0.12 16.02 -24.59
C THR A 85 -0.78 15.23 -23.64
N ALA A 86 -1.73 15.90 -22.99
CA ALA A 86 -2.67 15.24 -22.08
C ALA A 86 -3.72 14.44 -22.85
N ASP A 87 -4.21 14.99 -23.96
CA ASP A 87 -5.13 14.31 -24.87
C ASP A 87 -4.48 13.04 -25.47
N ASP A 88 -3.24 13.15 -25.96
CA ASP A 88 -2.50 12.03 -26.56
C ASP A 88 -2.21 10.92 -25.53
N GLU A 89 -1.82 11.27 -24.30
CA GLU A 89 -1.58 10.33 -23.21
C GLU A 89 -2.86 9.60 -22.78
N ILE A 90 -4.00 10.30 -22.70
CA ILE A 90 -5.27 9.68 -22.32
C ILE A 90 -5.80 8.81 -23.46
N ALA A 91 -5.67 9.24 -24.71
CA ALA A 91 -6.04 8.45 -25.88
C ALA A 91 -5.20 7.17 -26.00
N SER A 92 -3.88 7.28 -25.88
CA SER A 92 -2.98 6.11 -25.94
C SER A 92 -3.21 5.12 -24.80
N ARG A 93 -3.38 5.59 -23.55
CA ARG A 93 -3.70 4.71 -22.41
C ARG A 93 -5.04 4.02 -22.56
N THR A 94 -6.04 4.71 -23.12
CA THR A 94 -7.34 4.11 -23.45
C THR A 94 -7.18 2.97 -24.43
N LEU A 95 -6.39 3.18 -25.50
CA LEU A 95 -6.12 2.16 -26.50
C LEU A 95 -5.38 0.96 -25.90
N TYR A 96 -4.41 1.18 -25.01
CA TYR A 96 -3.71 0.08 -24.33
C TYR A 96 -4.60 -0.71 -23.36
N VAL A 97 -5.58 -0.06 -22.72
CA VAL A 97 -6.58 -0.75 -21.89
C VAL A 97 -7.49 -1.60 -22.78
N ASP A 98 -7.97 -1.05 -23.88
CA ASP A 98 -8.88 -1.74 -24.82
C ASP A 98 -8.20 -2.97 -25.46
N GLN A 99 -6.91 -2.85 -25.79
CA GLN A 99 -6.08 -3.94 -26.30
C GLN A 99 -5.60 -4.92 -25.21
N ASN A 100 -6.00 -4.73 -23.95
CA ASN A 100 -5.53 -5.52 -22.80
C ASN A 100 -3.99 -5.56 -22.66
N ARG A 101 -3.30 -4.52 -23.14
CA ARG A 101 -1.84 -4.35 -23.12
C ARG A 101 -1.36 -3.55 -21.92
N LEU A 102 -2.26 -2.94 -21.16
CA LEU A 102 -1.92 -2.17 -19.96
C LEU A 102 -2.10 -3.05 -18.72
N LYS A 103 -1.01 -3.48 -18.09
CA LYS A 103 -1.06 -4.32 -16.87
C LYS A 103 -0.54 -3.56 -15.66
N LEU A 104 -1.28 -3.66 -14.55
CA LEU A 104 -0.88 -3.14 -13.25
C LEU A 104 -0.31 -4.28 -12.40
N ILE A 105 0.98 -4.17 -12.05
CA ILE A 105 1.66 -5.10 -11.15
C ILE A 105 1.69 -4.50 -9.75
N ASN A 106 1.13 -5.21 -8.78
CA ASN A 106 1.11 -4.79 -7.39
C ASN A 106 2.29 -5.42 -6.62
N CYS A 107 3.19 -4.59 -6.10
CA CYS A 107 4.38 -4.98 -5.33
C CYS A 107 4.20 -4.72 -3.81
N ILE A 108 2.96 -4.79 -3.30
CA ILE A 108 2.55 -4.55 -1.90
C ILE A 108 2.65 -3.07 -1.50
N LEU A 109 3.85 -2.50 -1.54
CA LEU A 109 4.12 -1.11 -1.16
C LEU A 109 3.90 -0.11 -2.29
N PHE A 110 4.02 -0.56 -3.53
CA PHE A 110 3.81 0.27 -4.71
C PHE A 110 3.23 -0.57 -5.83
N SER A 111 2.70 0.08 -6.85
CA SER A 111 2.25 -0.55 -8.09
C SER A 111 2.97 0.06 -9.27
N ILE A 112 3.24 -0.78 -10.27
CA ILE A 112 3.84 -0.38 -11.54
C ILE A 112 2.85 -0.65 -12.65
N LEU A 113 2.68 0.33 -13.52
CA LEU A 113 1.90 0.21 -14.74
C LEU A 113 2.84 -0.08 -15.91
N ILE A 114 2.66 -1.22 -16.57
CA ILE A 114 3.50 -1.66 -17.68
C ILE A 114 2.66 -1.73 -18.95
N LYS A 115 3.22 -1.16 -20.02
CA LYS A 115 2.74 -1.37 -21.39
C LYS A 115 3.38 -2.63 -21.94
N LEU A 116 2.56 -3.61 -22.29
CA LEU A 116 3.01 -4.81 -22.98
C LEU A 116 3.19 -4.52 -24.49
N PRO A 117 4.17 -5.19 -25.14
CA PRO A 117 4.30 -5.13 -26.60
C PRO A 117 3.02 -5.62 -27.28
N GLU A 118 2.87 -5.27 -28.55
CA GLU A 118 1.79 -5.84 -29.37
C GLU A 118 2.14 -7.31 -29.54
N ASN A 119 1.20 -8.22 -29.29
CA ASN A 119 1.42 -9.60 -29.68
C ASN A 119 1.36 -9.62 -31.21
N ASP A 120 2.54 -9.68 -31.85
CA ASP A 120 2.69 -10.05 -33.25
C ASP A 120 2.40 -11.57 -33.35
N ASP A 121 1.12 -11.96 -33.31
CA ASP A 121 0.66 -13.28 -33.75
C ASP A 121 0.28 -13.23 -35.25
#